data_AF-A0A7C7QP11-F1
#
_entry.id   AF-A0A7C7QP11-F1
#
_cell.length_a   1.000
_cell.length_b   1.000
_cell.length_c   1.000
_cell.angle_alpha   90.00
_cell.angle_beta   90.00
_cell.angle_gamma   90.00
#
_symmetry.space_group_name_H-M   'P 1'
#
loop_
_entity.id
_entity.type
_entity.pdbx_description
1 polymer ?
#
loop_
_entity_poly.entity_id
_entity_poly.type
_entity_poly.pdbx_seq_one_letter_code
_entity_poly.pdbx_strand_id
1 'polypeptide(L)'
;MPELDPQYISKAKDVVRKKFPEMAGTEPTVSTRKAHSKGGEGVETLYILTFQKGISLQDGGRLMRAVRVTMDQTGRIIRLTSSK
;
A
#
# COMPACT_ATOMS: atom_id res chain seq x y z
N MET A 1 -18.41 -1.78 -0.30
CA MET A 1 -16.93 -1.71 -0.20
C MET A 1 -16.41 -3.12 -0.39
N PRO A 2 -15.35 -3.37 -1.18
CA PRO A 2 -14.74 -4.69 -1.20
C PRO A 2 -14.27 -5.00 0.23
N GLU A 3 -14.76 -6.09 0.80
CA GLU A 3 -14.34 -6.56 2.12
C GLU A 3 -12.89 -7.01 2.01
N LEU A 4 -11.95 -6.08 2.24
CA LEU A 4 -10.56 -6.40 2.44
C LEU A 4 -10.43 -6.98 3.85
N ASP A 5 -9.85 -8.17 3.96
CA ASP A 5 -9.56 -8.78 5.26
C ASP A 5 -8.72 -7.81 6.13
N PRO A 6 -9.16 -7.48 7.35
CA PRO A 6 -8.38 -6.66 8.29
C PRO A 6 -6.94 -7.14 8.49
N GLN A 7 -6.68 -8.44 8.36
CA GLN A 7 -5.35 -9.04 8.43
C GLN A 7 -4.42 -8.52 7.33
N TYR A 8 -4.95 -8.26 6.12
CA TYR A 8 -4.16 -7.73 5.00
C TYR A 8 -3.73 -6.29 5.27
N ILE A 9 -4.61 -5.48 5.87
CA ILE A 9 -4.28 -4.12 6.31
C ILE A 9 -3.18 -4.16 7.37
N SER A 10 -3.32 -5.03 8.37
CA SER A 10 -2.32 -5.19 9.44
C SER A 10 -0.94 -5.57 8.89
N LYS A 11 -0.90 -6.55 7.99
CA LYS A 11 0.32 -6.99 7.31
C LYS A 11 0.98 -5.86 6.50
N ALA A 12 0.18 -5.06 5.79
CA ALA A 12 0.69 -3.90 5.06
C ALA A 12 1.28 -2.85 6.01
N LYS A 13 0.59 -2.54 7.11
CA LYS A 13 1.05 -1.59 8.15
C LYS A 13 2.39 -2.03 8.75
N ASP A 14 2.55 -3.31 9.06
CA ASP A 14 3.79 -3.84 9.60
C ASP A 14 4.96 -3.73 8.62
N VAL A 15 4.74 -4.08 7.35
CA VAL A 15 5.79 -3.98 6.33
C VAL A 15 6.19 -2.54 6.08
N VAL A 16 5.22 -1.62 6.02
CA VAL A 16 5.48 -0.19 5.84
C VAL A 16 6.21 0.37 7.05
N ARG A 17 5.78 0.08 8.29
CA ARG A 17 6.47 0.53 9.51
C ARG A 17 7.92 0.06 9.56
N LYS A 18 8.20 -1.18 9.16
CA LYS A 18 9.57 -1.74 9.18
C LYS A 18 10.49 -1.12 8.13
N LYS A 19 9.98 -0.84 6.92
CA LYS A 19 10.79 -0.31 5.80
C LYS A 19 10.82 1.23 5.73
N PHE A 20 9.77 1.86 6.23
CA PHE A 20 9.54 3.31 6.20
C PHE A 20 9.07 3.76 7.60
N PRO A 21 9.97 3.77 8.61
CA PRO A 21 9.61 4.12 9.99
C PRO A 21 8.93 5.48 10.12
N GLU A 22 9.28 6.43 9.25
CA GLU A 22 8.65 7.75 9.15
C GLU A 22 7.15 7.69 8.82
N MET A 23 6.68 6.61 8.19
CA MET A 23 5.28 6.34 7.87
C MET A 23 4.53 5.63 9.01
N ALA A 24 5.17 5.39 10.16
CA ALA A 24 4.49 4.81 11.32
C ALA A 24 3.29 5.65 11.76
N GLY A 25 2.20 4.96 12.11
CA GLY A 25 0.93 5.57 12.50
C GLY A 25 0.07 6.10 11.35
N THR A 26 0.52 5.99 10.09
CA THR A 26 -0.28 6.40 8.93
C THR A 26 -1.31 5.35 8.57
N GLU A 27 -2.57 5.78 8.44
CA GLU A 27 -3.64 4.95 7.92
C GLU A 27 -3.59 4.89 6.38
N PRO A 28 -3.68 3.69 5.78
CA PRO A 28 -3.72 3.56 4.34
C PRO A 28 -5.12 3.80 3.78
N THR A 29 -5.18 4.40 2.60
CA THR A 29 -6.36 4.31 1.75
C THR A 29 -6.33 2.98 1.00
N VAL A 30 -7.44 2.23 1.06
CA VAL A 30 -7.60 0.94 0.39
C VAL A 30 -8.36 1.12 -0.91
N SER A 31 -7.84 0.52 -1.98
CA SER A 31 -8.52 0.45 -3.28
C SER A 31 -8.35 -0.93 -3.88
N THR A 32 -9.35 -1.39 -4.65
CA THR A 32 -9.27 -2.65 -5.41
C THR A 32 -9.11 -2.36 -6.89
N ARG A 33 -8.26 -3.13 -7.55
CA ARG A 33 -8.10 -3.11 -8.99
C ARG A 33 -8.28 -4.52 -9.53
N LYS A 34 -9.22 -4.68 -10.46
CA LYS A 34 -9.31 -5.88 -11.30
C LYS A 34 -8.23 -5.78 -12.37
N ALA A 35 -7.36 -6.77 -12.44
CA ALA A 35 -6.32 -6.88 -13.45
C ALA A 35 -6.51 -8.17 -14.24
N HIS A 36 -6.29 -8.12 -15.56
CA HIS A 36 -6.22 -9.34 -16.36
C HIS A 36 -4.90 -10.04 -16.04
N SER A 37 -4.98 -11.34 -15.73
CA SER A 37 -3.78 -12.16 -15.56
C SER A 37 -2.97 -12.16 -16.86
N LYS A 38 -1.65 -12.04 -16.76
CA LYS A 38 -0.74 -12.23 -17.91
C LYS A 38 -0.69 -13.73 -18.23
N GLY A 39 -1.69 -14.25 -18.94
CA GLY A 39 -1.74 -15.67 -19.28
C GLY A 39 -3.03 -16.17 -19.92
N GLY A 40 -4.12 -15.38 -19.85
CA GLY A 40 -5.42 -15.81 -20.38
C GLY A 40 -6.24 -16.54 -19.31
N GLU A 41 -7.52 -16.15 -19.25
CA GLU A 41 -8.58 -16.65 -18.34
C GLU A 41 -8.37 -16.38 -16.85
N GLY A 42 -8.55 -15.12 -16.45
CA GLY A 42 -8.76 -14.75 -15.06
C GLY A 42 -8.76 -13.24 -14.83
N VAL A 43 -9.74 -12.76 -14.08
CA VAL A 43 -9.70 -11.42 -13.48
C VAL A 43 -9.11 -11.57 -12.08
N GLU A 44 -7.85 -11.17 -11.90
CA GLU A 44 -7.23 -11.14 -10.58
C GLU A 44 -7.65 -9.85 -9.86
N THR A 45 -8.05 -9.99 -8.61
CA THR A 45 -8.31 -8.82 -7.76
C THR A 45 -7.04 -8.45 -7.03
N LEU A 46 -6.56 -7.23 -7.28
CA LEU A 46 -5.44 -6.63 -6.59
C LEU A 46 -5.94 -5.64 -5.55
N TYR A 47 -5.38 -5.72 -4.36
CA TYR A 47 -5.61 -4.75 -3.29
C TYR A 47 -4.44 -3.78 -3.24
N ILE A 48 -4.74 -2.49 -3.35
CA ILE A 48 -3.75 -1.41 -3.36
C ILE A 48 -3.98 -0.58 -2.09
N LEU A 49 -3.03 -0.66 -1.16
CA LEU A 49 -3.00 0.13 0.06
C LEU A 49 -2.01 1.28 -0.13
N THR A 50 -2.51 2.51 -0.07
CA THR A 50 -1.70 3.72 -0.24
C THR A 50 -1.59 4.45 1.08
N PHE A 51 -0.37 4.55 1.60
CA PHE A 51 -0.01 5.32 2.78
C PHE A 51 0.49 6.68 2.32
N GLN A 52 -0.05 7.77 2.86
CA GLN A 52 0.40 9.12 2.54
C GLN A 52 0.65 9.88 3.84
N LYS A 53 1.81 10.53 3.94
CA LYS A 53 2.17 11.35 5.09
C LYS A 53 2.95 12.58 4.64
N GLY A 54 2.56 13.75 5.13
CA GLY A 54 3.37 14.95 5.03
C GLY A 54 4.51 14.87 6.05
N ILE A 55 5.75 14.96 5.58
CA ILE A 55 6.95 14.97 6.41
C ILE A 55 7.55 16.38 6.32
N SER A 56 7.77 17.00 7.46
CA SER A 56 8.52 18.26 7.54
C SER A 56 10.01 17.97 7.40
N LEU A 57 10.65 18.69 6.48
CA LEU A 57 12.08 18.69 6.29
C LEU A 57 12.72 19.75 7.19
N GLN A 58 14.00 19.57 7.53
CA GLN A 58 14.73 20.46 8.44
C GLN A 58 14.89 21.88 7.91
N ASP A 59 14.79 22.06 6.59
CA ASP A 59 14.83 23.35 5.89
C ASP A 59 13.47 24.08 5.88
N GLY A 60 12.45 23.55 6.57
CA GLY A 60 11.10 24.10 6.58
C GLY A 60 10.24 23.65 5.40
N GLY A 61 10.79 22.85 4.48
CA GLY A 61 10.03 22.22 3.41
C GLY A 61 9.04 21.16 3.92
N ARG A 62 8.01 20.88 3.13
CA ARG A 62 7.12 19.73 3.34
C ARG A 62 7.21 18.79 2.16
N LEU A 63 7.55 17.53 2.43
CA LEU A 63 7.55 16.46 1.44
C LEU A 63 6.34 15.55 1.69
N MET A 64 5.52 15.33 0.67
CA MET A 64 4.46 14.32 0.74
C MET A 64 5.07 12.97 0.37
N ARG A 65 5.25 12.11 1.37
CA ARG A 65 5.70 10.74 1.15
C ARG A 65 4.51 9.83 0.92
N ALA A 66 4.52 9.13 -0.21
CA ALA A 66 3.53 8.12 -0.53
C ALA A 66 4.19 6.74 -0.61
N VAL A 67 3.62 5.74 0.07
CA VAL A 67 4.02 4.33 -0.05
C VAL A 67 2.81 3.52 -0.47
N ARG A 68 2.94 2.79 -1.57
CA ARG A 68 1.91 1.91 -2.11
C ARG A 68 2.31 0.46 -1.95
N VAL A 69 1.46 -0.30 -1.29
CA VAL A 69 1.53 -1.75 -1.16
C VAL A 69 0.48 -2.34 -2.10
N THR A 70 0.90 -3.20 -3.01
CA THR A 70 -0.02 -3.99 -3.85
C THR A 70 0.01 -5.42 -3.35
N MET A 71 -1.16 -5.95 -3.06
CA MET A 71 -1.39 -7.33 -2.67
C MET A 71 -2.27 -8.03 -3.69
N ASP A 72 -2.09 -9.34 -3.83
CA ASP A 72 -3.04 -10.19 -4.54
C ASP A 72 -4.23 -10.58 -3.64
N GLN A 73 -5.19 -11.30 -4.22
CA GLN A 73 -6.36 -11.81 -3.52
C GLN A 73 -6.06 -12.78 -2.36
N THR A 74 -4.83 -13.33 -2.30
CA THR A 74 -4.37 -14.22 -1.22
C THR A 74 -3.66 -13.47 -0.08
N GLY A 75 -3.57 -12.14 -0.16
CA GLY A 75 -2.87 -11.32 0.83
C GLY A 75 -1.35 -11.39 0.73
N ARG A 76 -0.81 -11.89 -0.39
CA ARG A 76 0.63 -11.80 -0.69
C ARG A 76 0.95 -10.44 -1.26
N ILE A 77 2.00 -9.81 -0.74
CA ILE A 77 2.47 -8.52 -1.26
C ILE A 77 3.24 -8.80 -2.55
N ILE A 78 2.66 -8.38 -3.68
CA ILE A 78 3.29 -8.52 -5.00
C ILE A 78 4.17 -7.31 -5.35
N ARG A 79 3.89 -6.15 -4.75
CA ARG A 79 4.66 -4.92 -5.03
C ARG A 79 4.65 -3.95 -3.85
N LEU A 80 5.77 -3.27 -3.67
CA LEU A 80 5.92 -2.15 -2.75
C LEU A 80 6.63 -1.02 -3.51
N THR A 81 6.01 0.15 -3.60
CA THR A 81 6.59 1.33 -4.24
C THR A 81 6.48 2.55 -3.34
N SER A 82 7.50 3.38 -3.29
CA SER A 82 7.43 4.69 -2.63
C SER A 82 7.57 5.81 -3.66
N SER A 83 7.04 7.00 -3.36
CA SER A 83 7.42 8.22 -4.06
C SER A 83 8.91 8.50 -3.83
N LYS A 84 9.56 9.10 -4.85
CA LYS A 84 10.89 9.70 -4.68
C LYS A 84 10.78 10.97 -3.84
#